data_AF-A0A2E5C5V2-F1
#
_entry.id   AF-A0A2E5C5V2-F1
#
_cell.length_a   1.000
_cell.length_b   1.000
_cell.length_c   1.000
_cell.angle_alpha   90.00
_cell.angle_beta   90.00
_cell.angle_gamma   90.00
#
_symmetry.space_group_name_H-M   'P 1'
#
loop_
_entity.id
_entity.type
_entity.pdbx_description
1 polymer ?
#
loop_
_entity_poly.entity_id
_entity_poly.type
_entity_poly.pdbx_seq_one_letter_code
_entity_poly.pdbx_strand_id
1 'polypeptide(L)'
;MSAQALIAKAEAQGITLRLQAGAIAWESHRLPPDELLAELAAHKSEIVFALAQANTLSPLSTDDNCIINAWLDLIGENDFAQRLFVLQRCAANPLALEYVLGLVADAGLVVIALDEPILRPAILSVPSIWEATEDLPLLPDDKQFLTDLLQGKTLADKSALLAGYRRQWHEASSGETQEDRRDSAGRSAANRWIRRVATRGKSAQGHPNGC
;
A
#
# COMPACT_ATOMS: atom_id res chain seq x y z
N MET A 1 -8.00 -34.32 3.07
CA MET A 1 -6.60 -33.88 2.82
C MET A 1 -6.17 -33.08 4.05
N SER A 2 -4.94 -33.20 4.54
CA SER A 2 -4.54 -32.48 5.78
C SER A 2 -4.25 -31.01 5.52
N ALA A 3 -4.36 -30.17 6.55
CA ALA A 3 -4.01 -28.74 6.48
C ALA A 3 -2.60 -28.48 5.93
N GLN A 4 -1.58 -29.21 6.41
CA GLN A 4 -0.22 -29.12 5.86
C GLN A 4 -0.15 -29.49 4.37
N ALA A 5 -0.90 -30.50 3.93
CA ALA A 5 -0.90 -30.91 2.52
C ALA A 5 -1.56 -29.84 1.62
N LEU A 6 -2.56 -29.12 2.12
CA LEU A 6 -3.20 -27.99 1.41
C LEU A 6 -2.28 -26.76 1.37
N ILE A 7 -1.57 -26.47 2.45
CA ILE A 7 -0.55 -25.41 2.48
C ILE A 7 0.56 -25.72 1.46
N ALA A 8 1.10 -26.94 1.47
CA ALA A 8 2.12 -27.37 0.52
C ALA A 8 1.61 -27.38 -0.94
N LYS A 9 0.33 -27.74 -1.15
CA LYS A 9 -0.31 -27.68 -2.48
C LYS A 9 -0.43 -26.24 -2.98
N ALA A 10 -0.77 -25.29 -2.10
CA ALA A 10 -0.81 -23.87 -2.44
C ALA A 10 0.60 -23.35 -2.77
N GLU A 11 1.61 -23.68 -1.96
CA GLU A 11 3.01 -23.28 -2.20
C GLU A 11 3.55 -23.82 -3.53
N ALA A 12 3.25 -25.08 -3.86
CA ALA A 12 3.64 -25.68 -5.14
C ALA A 12 3.01 -24.97 -6.36
N GLN A 13 1.92 -24.23 -6.15
CA GLN A 13 1.27 -23.39 -7.16
C GLN A 13 1.74 -21.93 -7.12
N GLY A 14 2.71 -21.60 -6.28
CA GLY A 14 3.22 -20.25 -6.08
C GLY A 14 2.26 -19.35 -5.28
N ILE A 15 1.48 -19.95 -4.38
CA ILE A 15 0.52 -19.26 -3.53
C ILE A 15 0.92 -19.47 -2.08
N THR A 16 1.36 -18.39 -1.42
CA THR A 16 1.72 -18.43 -0.01
C THR A 16 0.49 -18.11 0.83
N LEU A 17 0.06 -19.05 1.67
CA LEU A 17 -1.04 -18.84 2.60
C LEU A 17 -0.53 -18.21 3.91
N ARG A 18 -1.24 -17.22 4.43
CA ARG A 18 -0.93 -16.57 5.71
C ARG A 18 -2.19 -16.40 6.55
N LEU A 19 -2.00 -16.26 7.85
CA LEU A 19 -3.08 -15.83 8.75
C LEU A 19 -3.07 -14.30 8.84
N GLN A 20 -4.18 -13.66 8.47
CA GLN A 20 -4.37 -12.21 8.61
C GLN A 20 -5.69 -11.96 9.33
N ALA A 21 -5.64 -11.30 10.50
CA ALA A 21 -6.82 -11.04 11.35
C ALA A 21 -7.69 -12.30 11.62
N GLY A 22 -7.06 -13.46 11.83
CA GLY A 22 -7.76 -14.73 12.06
C GLY A 22 -8.36 -15.39 10.81
N ALA A 23 -8.13 -14.84 9.63
CA ALA A 23 -8.56 -15.38 8.34
C ALA A 23 -7.37 -15.92 7.53
N ILE A 24 -7.66 -16.85 6.62
CA ILE A 24 -6.69 -17.33 5.63
C ILE A 24 -6.63 -16.27 4.53
N ALA A 25 -5.48 -15.63 4.40
CA ALA A 25 -5.13 -14.76 3.30
C ALA A 25 -4.09 -15.45 2.42
N TRP A 26 -3.96 -15.02 1.16
CA TRP A 26 -2.95 -15.56 0.25
C TRP A 26 -2.18 -14.45 -0.45
N GLU A 27 -0.90 -14.72 -0.69
CA GLU A 27 0.04 -13.86 -1.40
C GLU A 27 0.51 -14.60 -2.66
N SER A 28 0.18 -14.07 -3.83
CA SER A 28 0.57 -14.64 -5.12
C SER A 28 0.38 -13.63 -6.25
N HIS A 29 1.18 -13.77 -7.31
CA HIS A 29 0.95 -13.08 -8.59
C HIS A 29 -0.16 -13.72 -9.44
N ARG A 30 -0.76 -14.83 -8.95
CA ARG A 30 -1.80 -15.58 -9.65
C ARG A 30 -3.00 -15.77 -8.72
N LEU A 31 -4.18 -15.80 -9.31
CA LEU A 31 -5.39 -16.16 -8.57
C LEU A 31 -5.32 -17.65 -8.19
N PRO A 32 -5.66 -18.02 -6.95
CA PRO A 32 -5.84 -19.41 -6.59
C PRO A 32 -6.88 -20.07 -7.50
N PRO A 33 -6.61 -21.27 -8.04
CA PRO A 33 -7.60 -22.00 -8.80
C PRO A 33 -8.86 -22.27 -7.96
N ASP A 34 -10.04 -22.30 -8.60
CA ASP A 34 -11.32 -22.49 -7.91
C ASP A 34 -11.35 -23.79 -7.08
N GLU A 35 -10.67 -24.84 -7.55
CA GLU A 35 -10.52 -26.11 -6.84
C GLU A 35 -9.75 -25.93 -5.52
N LEU A 36 -8.67 -25.14 -5.53
CA LEU A 36 -7.91 -24.82 -4.32
C LEU A 36 -8.75 -23.97 -3.36
N LEU A 37 -9.52 -23.00 -3.86
CA LEU A 37 -10.42 -22.19 -3.02
C LEU A 37 -11.51 -23.05 -2.36
N ALA A 38 -12.11 -23.98 -3.09
CA ALA A 38 -13.11 -24.90 -2.56
C ALA A 38 -12.52 -25.80 -1.45
N GLU A 39 -11.31 -26.31 -1.66
CA GLU A 39 -10.60 -27.12 -0.65
C GLU A 39 -10.20 -26.31 0.59
N LEU A 40 -9.70 -25.08 0.40
CA LEU A 40 -9.36 -24.17 1.51
C LEU A 40 -10.60 -23.79 2.34
N ALA A 41 -11.75 -23.58 1.67
CA ALA A 41 -13.01 -23.32 2.34
C ALA A 41 -13.51 -24.54 3.14
N ALA A 42 -13.40 -25.74 2.57
CA ALA A 42 -13.82 -26.98 3.24
C ALA A 42 -12.97 -27.32 4.47
N HIS A 43 -11.69 -26.95 4.49
CA HIS A 43 -10.74 -27.26 5.56
C HIS A 43 -10.30 -26.03 6.39
N LYS A 44 -11.10 -24.97 6.37
CA LYS A 44 -10.75 -23.65 6.93
C LYS A 44 -10.23 -23.70 8.36
N SER A 45 -10.94 -24.37 9.26
CA SER A 45 -10.60 -24.42 10.69
C SER A 45 -9.26 -25.11 10.95
N GLU A 46 -8.98 -26.20 10.24
CA GLU A 46 -7.72 -26.95 10.35
C GLU A 46 -6.54 -26.14 9.80
N ILE A 47 -6.74 -25.41 8.69
CA ILE A 47 -5.71 -24.55 8.09
C ILE A 47 -5.44 -23.34 8.97
N VAL A 48 -6.47 -22.68 9.51
CA VAL A 48 -6.30 -21.58 10.47
C VAL A 48 -5.49 -22.04 11.68
N PHE A 49 -5.81 -23.22 12.22
CA PHE A 49 -5.07 -23.77 13.36
C PHE A 49 -3.61 -24.10 13.02
N ALA A 50 -3.35 -24.67 11.84
CA ALA A 50 -1.99 -24.98 11.38
C ALA A 50 -1.16 -23.70 11.12
N LEU A 51 -1.75 -22.70 10.47
CA LEU A 51 -1.13 -21.41 10.23
C LEU A 51 -0.91 -20.63 11.54
N ALA A 52 -1.86 -20.68 12.48
CA ALA A 52 -1.71 -20.08 13.79
C ALA A 52 -0.55 -20.71 14.57
N GLN A 53 -0.43 -22.04 14.57
CA GLN A 53 0.69 -22.75 15.20
C GLN A 53 2.05 -22.36 14.57
N ALA A 54 2.11 -22.25 13.24
CA ALA A 54 3.30 -21.78 12.54
C ALA A 54 3.65 -20.32 12.89
N ASN A 55 2.64 -19.48 13.12
CA ASN A 55 2.83 -18.07 13.47
C ASN A 55 3.23 -17.88 14.95
N THR A 56 2.74 -18.72 15.87
CA THR A 56 3.19 -18.74 17.28
C THR A 56 4.65 -19.17 17.48
N LEU A 57 5.29 -19.71 16.44
CA LEU A 57 6.75 -19.95 16.45
C LEU A 57 7.56 -18.69 16.09
N SER A 58 6.89 -17.59 15.73
CA SER A 58 7.51 -16.27 15.58
C SER A 58 7.47 -15.52 16.92
N PRO A 59 8.61 -15.09 17.50
CA PRO A 59 8.63 -14.41 18.79
C PRO A 59 8.07 -12.97 18.77
N LEU A 60 7.68 -12.46 17.61
CA LEU A 60 6.99 -11.16 17.47
C LEU A 60 5.48 -11.35 17.59
N SER A 61 4.81 -10.42 18.28
CA SER A 61 3.36 -10.38 18.25
C SER A 61 2.85 -10.07 16.83
N THR A 62 1.59 -10.41 16.56
CA THR A 62 0.93 -10.06 15.28
C THR A 62 0.97 -8.55 15.03
N ASP A 63 0.81 -7.75 16.10
CA ASP A 63 0.77 -6.29 16.02
C ASP A 63 2.16 -5.72 15.71
N ASP A 64 3.21 -6.24 16.36
CA ASP A 64 4.60 -5.85 16.06
C ASP A 64 4.97 -6.19 14.62
N ASN A 65 4.58 -7.37 14.16
CA ASN A 65 4.86 -7.81 12.79
C ASN A 65 4.14 -6.91 11.76
N CYS A 66 2.88 -6.56 12.00
CA CYS A 66 2.12 -5.62 11.18
C CYS A 66 2.76 -4.23 11.16
N ILE A 67 3.13 -3.69 12.32
CA ILE A 67 3.77 -2.37 12.45
C ILE A 67 5.11 -2.32 11.71
N ILE A 68 5.96 -3.33 11.91
CA ILE A 68 7.29 -3.35 11.29
C ILE A 68 7.16 -3.42 9.77
N ASN A 69 6.23 -4.23 9.24
CA ASN A 69 5.99 -4.29 7.80
C ASN A 69 5.44 -2.97 7.25
N ALA A 70 4.50 -2.33 7.95
CA ALA A 70 3.97 -1.03 7.55
C ALA A 70 5.06 0.06 7.51
N TRP A 71 5.98 0.03 8.46
CA TRP A 71 7.14 0.93 8.46
C TRP A 71 8.13 0.61 7.33
N LEU A 72 8.42 -0.68 7.06
CA LEU A 72 9.25 -1.10 5.93
C LEU A 72 8.64 -0.64 4.59
N ASP A 73 7.31 -0.72 4.45
CA ASP A 73 6.58 -0.20 3.29
C ASP A 73 6.71 1.33 3.19
N LEU A 74 6.59 2.04 4.32
CA LEU A 74 6.71 3.49 4.38
C LEU A 74 8.09 3.99 3.93
N ILE A 75 9.16 3.31 4.35
CA ILE A 75 10.53 3.65 3.94
C ILE A 75 10.89 3.12 2.55
N GLY A 76 9.98 2.39 1.89
CA GLY A 76 10.17 1.84 0.55
C GLY A 76 11.09 0.64 0.48
N GLU A 77 11.30 -0.07 1.60
CA GLU A 77 12.10 -1.29 1.64
C GLU A 77 11.29 -2.44 1.03
N ASN A 78 11.62 -2.81 -0.20
CA ASN A 78 10.91 -3.85 -0.96
C ASN A 78 11.74 -5.12 -1.14
N ASP A 79 13.01 -5.13 -0.71
CA ASP A 79 13.84 -6.32 -0.80
C ASP A 79 13.42 -7.37 0.23
N PHE A 80 13.01 -8.54 -0.27
CA PHE A 80 12.50 -9.62 0.57
C PHE A 80 13.51 -10.09 1.62
N ALA A 81 14.80 -10.18 1.27
CA ALA A 81 15.83 -10.65 2.18
C ALA A 81 16.07 -9.62 3.29
N GLN A 82 16.07 -8.33 2.95
CA GLN A 82 16.26 -7.24 3.89
C GLN A 82 15.08 -7.10 4.86
N ARG A 83 13.84 -7.22 4.36
CA ARG A 83 12.64 -7.25 5.21
C ARG A 83 12.64 -8.43 6.18
N LEU A 84 12.97 -9.62 5.68
CA LEU A 84 13.08 -10.83 6.50
C LEU A 84 14.17 -10.68 7.57
N PHE A 85 15.31 -10.08 7.22
CA PHE A 85 16.39 -9.80 8.15
C PHE A 85 15.95 -8.86 9.29
N VAL A 86 15.23 -7.78 8.97
CA VAL A 86 14.71 -6.83 9.98
C VAL A 86 13.74 -7.54 10.92
N LEU A 87 12.78 -8.30 10.37
CA LEU A 87 11.81 -9.06 11.17
C LEU A 87 12.50 -10.08 12.08
N GLN A 88 13.43 -10.86 11.55
CA GLN A 88 14.20 -11.84 12.35
C GLN A 88 15.03 -11.16 13.45
N ARG A 89 15.61 -9.99 13.16
CA ARG A 89 16.40 -9.24 14.13
C ARG A 89 15.55 -8.65 15.24
N CYS A 90 14.37 -8.12 14.94
CA CYS A 90 13.40 -7.68 15.94
C CYS A 90 12.88 -8.85 16.78
N ALA A 91 12.63 -10.00 16.14
CA ALA A 91 12.17 -11.21 16.81
C ALA A 91 13.23 -11.79 17.78
N ALA A 92 14.50 -11.71 17.41
CA ALA A 92 15.61 -12.23 18.20
C ALA A 92 16.13 -11.24 19.27
N ASN A 93 15.84 -9.95 19.15
CA ASN A 93 16.41 -8.92 20.00
C ASN A 93 15.38 -7.84 20.39
N PRO A 94 14.92 -7.82 21.66
CA PRO A 94 13.97 -6.83 22.17
C PRO A 94 14.42 -5.37 21.99
N LEU A 95 15.72 -5.07 22.07
CA LEU A 95 16.23 -3.71 21.86
C LEU A 95 16.15 -3.29 20.38
N ALA A 96 16.26 -4.24 19.45
CA ALA A 96 16.06 -3.98 18.03
C ALA A 96 14.58 -3.74 17.71
N LEU A 97 13.67 -4.48 18.37
CA LEU A 97 12.23 -4.22 18.31
C LEU A 97 11.90 -2.83 18.86
N GLU A 98 12.36 -2.48 20.06
CA GLU A 98 12.13 -1.18 20.68
C GLU A 98 12.63 -0.02 19.80
N TYR A 99 13.83 -0.15 19.22
CA TYR A 99 14.37 0.83 18.29
C TYR A 99 13.47 1.02 17.06
N VAL A 100 13.02 -0.06 16.43
CA VAL A 100 12.14 0.02 15.25
C VAL A 100 10.77 0.59 15.62
N LEU A 101 10.19 0.20 16.76
CA LEU A 101 8.93 0.78 17.26
C LEU A 101 9.07 2.29 17.54
N GLY A 102 10.24 2.74 18.00
CA GLY A 102 10.56 4.17 18.12
C GLY A 102 10.50 4.89 16.76
N LEU A 103 11.13 4.32 15.73
CA LEU A 103 11.09 4.87 14.36
C LEU A 103 9.67 4.88 13.76
N VAL A 104 8.89 3.85 14.05
CA VAL A 104 7.46 3.75 13.66
C VAL A 104 6.65 4.86 14.32
N ALA A 105 6.86 5.08 15.62
CA ALA A 105 6.15 6.09 16.39
C ALA A 105 6.49 7.51 15.90
N ASP A 106 7.77 7.78 15.61
CA ASP A 106 8.22 9.04 15.01
C ASP A 106 7.61 9.26 13.61
N ALA A 107 7.33 8.18 12.89
CA ALA A 107 6.64 8.22 11.60
C ALA A 107 5.11 8.35 11.72
N GLY A 108 4.55 8.33 12.93
CA GLY A 108 3.12 8.50 13.19
C GLY A 108 2.25 7.31 12.78
N LEU A 109 2.83 6.12 12.63
CA LEU A 109 2.07 4.90 12.30
C LEU A 109 1.37 4.35 13.55
N VAL A 110 0.09 4.01 13.42
CA VAL A 110 -0.74 3.40 14.47
C VAL A 110 -1.49 2.18 13.94
N VAL A 111 -1.63 1.15 14.76
CA VAL A 111 -2.45 -0.02 14.44
C VAL A 111 -3.90 0.31 14.71
N ILE A 112 -4.72 0.29 13.66
CA ILE A 112 -6.18 0.36 13.78
C ILE A 112 -6.68 -1.07 13.64
N ALA A 113 -7.12 -1.66 14.76
CA ALA A 113 -7.82 -2.94 14.73
C ALA A 113 -9.15 -2.75 14.00
N LEU A 114 -9.34 -3.46 12.88
CA LEU A 114 -10.63 -3.50 12.18
C LEU A 114 -11.42 -4.69 12.72
N ASP A 115 -12.50 -4.40 13.44
CA ASP A 115 -13.52 -5.39 13.82
C ASP A 115 -14.36 -5.75 12.58
N GLU A 116 -13.93 -6.74 11.80
CA GLU A 116 -14.81 -7.73 11.11
C GLU A 116 -14.04 -8.68 10.15
N PRO A 117 -14.29 -10.00 10.18
CA PRO A 117 -13.52 -10.99 9.41
C PRO A 117 -14.12 -11.23 8.02
N ILE A 118 -13.55 -10.60 6.99
CA ILE A 118 -13.88 -10.90 5.59
C ILE A 118 -12.73 -11.70 4.97
N LEU A 119 -13.04 -12.81 4.30
CA LEU A 119 -12.14 -13.47 3.35
C LEU A 119 -11.80 -12.44 2.26
N ARG A 120 -10.69 -11.73 2.44
CA ARG A 120 -10.18 -10.80 1.45
C ARG A 120 -8.87 -11.37 0.90
N PRO A 121 -8.59 -11.19 -0.40
CA PRO A 121 -7.23 -11.34 -0.88
C PRO A 121 -6.32 -10.45 0.00
N ALA A 122 -5.07 -10.85 0.23
CA ALA A 122 -4.05 -10.00 0.88
C ALA A 122 -3.65 -8.83 -0.03
N ILE A 123 -4.61 -8.24 -0.73
CA ILE A 123 -4.45 -6.91 -1.26
C ILE A 123 -4.61 -6.04 -0.01
N LEU A 124 -3.48 -5.72 0.63
CA LEU A 124 -3.27 -4.32 0.97
C LEU A 124 -3.66 -3.59 -0.32
N SER A 125 -4.88 -3.06 -0.37
CA SER A 125 -5.21 -2.06 -1.37
C SER A 125 -4.30 -0.93 -0.96
N VAL A 126 -3.05 -0.97 -1.44
CA VAL A 126 -2.24 0.21 -1.58
C VAL A 126 -3.23 1.18 -2.20
N PRO A 127 -3.65 2.24 -1.48
CA PRO A 127 -4.53 3.24 -2.05
C PRO A 127 -3.97 3.49 -3.42
N SER A 128 -4.76 3.18 -4.46
CA SER A 128 -4.34 3.47 -5.81
C SER A 128 -3.86 4.91 -5.73
N ILE A 129 -2.66 5.24 -6.22
CA ILE A 129 -2.23 6.64 -6.15
C ILE A 129 -3.33 7.55 -6.74
N TRP A 130 -4.16 6.99 -7.63
CA TRP A 130 -5.32 7.58 -8.25
C TRP A 130 -6.59 7.66 -7.39
N GLU A 131 -6.69 7.01 -6.23
CA GLU A 131 -7.84 7.08 -5.31
C GLU A 131 -8.13 8.54 -4.94
N ALA A 132 -7.09 9.36 -4.80
CA ALA A 132 -7.21 10.80 -4.59
C ALA A 132 -7.84 11.57 -5.76
N THR A 133 -8.05 10.92 -6.91
CA THR A 133 -8.56 11.51 -8.16
C THR A 133 -9.71 10.73 -8.79
N GLU A 134 -10.19 9.66 -8.15
CA GLU A 134 -11.27 8.82 -8.70
C GLU A 134 -12.59 9.57 -8.84
N ASP A 135 -12.81 10.58 -8.00
CA ASP A 135 -13.98 11.47 -8.03
C ASP A 135 -13.85 12.65 -9.00
N LEU A 136 -12.71 12.79 -9.67
CA LEU A 136 -12.44 13.93 -10.55
C LEU A 136 -12.67 13.57 -12.04
N PRO A 137 -13.33 14.44 -12.82
CA PRO A 137 -13.58 14.21 -14.25
C PRO A 137 -12.32 14.50 -15.09
N LEU A 138 -11.28 13.67 -14.91
CA LEU A 138 -10.01 13.76 -15.63
C LEU A 138 -10.17 13.30 -17.09
N LEU A 139 -9.63 14.09 -18.03
CA LEU A 139 -9.51 13.67 -19.42
C LEU A 139 -8.36 12.67 -19.58
N PRO A 140 -8.34 11.87 -20.67
CA PRO A 140 -7.21 10.99 -20.97
C PRO A 140 -5.85 11.70 -20.95
N ASP A 141 -5.77 12.91 -21.51
CA ASP A 141 -4.55 13.72 -21.54
C ASP A 141 -4.09 14.14 -20.14
N ASP A 142 -5.02 14.43 -19.22
CA ASP A 142 -4.70 14.79 -17.84
C ASP A 142 -4.14 13.58 -17.09
N LYS A 143 -4.78 12.41 -17.26
CA LYS A 143 -4.31 11.15 -16.67
C LYS A 143 -2.91 10.80 -17.16
N GLN A 144 -2.65 10.95 -18.46
CA GLN A 144 -1.33 10.71 -19.02
C GLN A 144 -0.29 11.67 -18.43
N PHE A 145 -0.58 12.97 -18.40
CA PHE A 145 0.33 13.96 -17.84
C PHE A 145 0.64 13.71 -16.36
N LEU A 146 -0.38 13.38 -15.56
CA LEU A 146 -0.19 13.03 -14.15
C LEU A 146 0.64 11.76 -14.01
N THR A 147 0.43 10.75 -14.84
CA THR A 147 1.18 9.49 -14.81
C THR A 147 2.67 9.75 -15.05
N ASP A 148 2.98 10.53 -16.09
CA ASP A 148 4.36 10.89 -16.44
C ASP A 148 5.01 11.76 -15.35
N LEU A 149 4.25 12.70 -14.78
CA LEU A 149 4.75 13.58 -13.71
C LEU A 149 5.04 12.82 -12.42
N LEU A 150 4.22 11.82 -12.09
CA LEU A 150 4.34 11.03 -10.86
C LEU A 150 5.39 9.92 -10.99
N GLN A 151 5.86 9.61 -12.19
CA GLN A 151 6.88 8.60 -12.42
C GLN A 151 8.18 8.97 -11.67
N GLY A 152 8.74 7.99 -10.96
CA GLY A 152 10.00 8.16 -10.20
C GLY A 152 9.92 9.03 -8.94
N LYS A 153 8.73 9.54 -8.56
CA LYS A 153 8.54 10.28 -7.30
C LYS A 153 8.31 9.34 -6.12
N THR A 154 8.61 9.81 -4.91
CA THR A 154 8.28 9.09 -3.67
C THR A 154 6.76 9.04 -3.46
N LEU A 155 6.25 8.10 -2.66
CA LEU A 155 4.82 8.03 -2.36
C LEU A 155 4.31 9.34 -1.70
N ALA A 156 5.09 9.90 -0.76
CA ALA A 156 4.77 11.17 -0.11
C ALA A 156 4.64 12.32 -1.13
N ASP A 157 5.57 12.42 -2.08
CA ASP A 157 5.52 13.44 -3.14
C ASP A 157 4.31 13.25 -4.07
N LYS A 158 4.01 11.99 -4.43
CA LYS A 158 2.83 11.67 -5.26
C LYS A 158 1.55 12.08 -4.56
N SER A 159 1.39 11.68 -3.30
CA SER A 159 0.23 12.01 -2.46
C SER A 159 0.08 13.51 -2.29
N ALA A 160 1.17 14.24 -2.02
CA ALA A 160 1.15 15.70 -1.89
C ALA A 160 0.75 16.40 -3.19
N LEU A 161 1.26 15.95 -4.34
CA LEU A 161 0.91 16.51 -5.65
C LEU A 161 -0.56 16.27 -6.00
N LEU A 162 -1.08 15.08 -5.75
CA LEU A 162 -2.47 14.74 -6.04
C LEU A 162 -3.45 15.42 -5.07
N ALA A 163 -3.12 15.51 -3.78
CA ALA A 163 -3.89 16.29 -2.82
C ALA A 163 -3.94 17.77 -3.19
N GLY A 164 -2.82 18.33 -3.66
CA GLY A 164 -2.77 19.71 -4.18
C GLY A 164 -3.60 19.89 -5.46
N TYR A 165 -3.54 18.93 -6.38
CA TYR A 165 -4.34 18.92 -7.60
C TYR A 165 -5.85 18.95 -7.27
N ARG A 166 -6.29 18.05 -6.40
CA ARG A 166 -7.68 17.95 -5.94
C ARG A 166 -8.17 19.22 -5.26
N ARG A 167 -7.36 19.80 -4.38
CA ARG A 167 -7.69 21.07 -3.70
C ARG A 167 -7.96 22.19 -4.69
N GLN A 168 -7.09 22.35 -5.68
CA GLN A 168 -7.22 23.38 -6.71
C GLN A 168 -8.43 23.14 -7.61
N TRP A 169 -8.78 21.87 -7.87
CA TRP A 169 -10.00 21.52 -8.57
C TRP A 169 -11.24 21.96 -7.79
N HIS A 170 -11.37 21.57 -6.52
CA HIS A 170 -12.54 21.91 -5.71
C HIS A 170 -12.68 23.42 -5.46
N GLU A 171 -11.57 24.12 -5.22
CA GLU A 171 -11.57 25.57 -5.00
C GLU A 171 -12.13 26.32 -6.22
N ALA A 172 -11.66 25.99 -7.43
CA ALA A 172 -12.13 26.63 -8.65
C ALA A 172 -13.52 26.16 -9.08
N SER A 173 -13.84 24.89 -8.89
CA SER A 173 -15.18 24.35 -9.17
C SER A 173 -16.25 24.99 -8.26
N SER A 174 -15.94 25.18 -6.98
CA SER A 174 -16.87 25.81 -6.02
C SER A 174 -17.05 27.30 -6.26
N GLY A 175 -16.03 27.97 -6.79
CA GLY A 175 -16.10 29.38 -7.17
C GLY A 175 -16.83 29.64 -8.49
N GLU A 176 -17.14 28.60 -9.28
CA GLU A 176 -17.86 28.74 -10.54
C GLU A 176 -19.38 28.73 -10.32
N THR A 177 -20.00 29.80 -10.80
CA THR A 177 -21.44 30.06 -10.68
C THR A 177 -22.27 29.31 -11.71
N GLN A 178 -21.68 29.01 -12.88
CA GLN A 178 -22.34 28.27 -13.95
C GLN A 178 -22.09 26.77 -13.77
N GLU A 179 -23.14 26.02 -13.47
CA GLU A 179 -23.06 24.59 -13.12
C GLU A 179 -22.37 23.75 -14.20
N ASP A 180 -22.65 24.01 -15.47
CA ASP A 180 -22.07 23.37 -16.64
C ASP A 180 -20.57 23.67 -16.84
N ARG A 181 -20.05 24.71 -16.17
CA ARG A 181 -18.63 25.13 -16.27
C ARG A 181 -17.78 24.71 -15.10
N ARG A 182 -18.37 24.20 -14.01
CA ARG A 182 -17.67 23.83 -12.77
C ARG A 182 -16.53 22.86 -12.99
N ASP A 183 -16.79 21.77 -13.72
CA ASP A 183 -15.78 20.76 -14.04
C ASP A 183 -14.63 21.32 -14.88
N SER A 184 -14.96 22.16 -15.86
CA SER A 184 -13.97 22.79 -16.72
C SER A 184 -13.13 23.82 -15.96
N ALA A 185 -13.74 24.58 -15.06
CA ALA A 185 -13.08 25.55 -14.20
C ALA A 185 -12.13 24.85 -13.21
N GLY A 186 -12.62 23.81 -12.53
CA GLY A 186 -11.83 22.95 -11.64
C GLY A 186 -10.62 22.35 -12.34
N ARG A 187 -10.84 21.66 -13.47
CA ARG A 187 -9.77 21.04 -14.27
C ARG A 187 -8.73 22.05 -14.74
N SER A 188 -9.19 23.20 -15.26
CA SER A 188 -8.29 24.24 -15.75
C SER A 188 -7.40 24.82 -14.63
N ALA A 189 -7.96 25.03 -13.44
CA ALA A 189 -7.19 25.50 -12.29
C ALA A 189 -6.17 24.47 -11.81
N ALA A 190 -6.60 23.22 -11.62
CA ALA A 190 -5.74 22.12 -11.19
C ALA A 190 -4.56 21.88 -12.16
N ASN A 191 -4.85 21.85 -13.46
CA ASN A 191 -3.83 21.69 -14.51
C ASN A 191 -2.83 22.86 -14.54
N ARG A 192 -3.29 24.11 -14.40
CA ARG A 192 -2.39 25.27 -14.33
C ARG A 192 -1.52 25.22 -13.08
N TRP A 193 -2.07 24.83 -11.94
CA TRP A 193 -1.31 24.71 -10.70
C TRP A 193 -0.23 23.64 -10.82
N ILE A 194 -0.57 22.42 -11.24
CA ILE A 194 0.38 21.31 -11.23
C ILE A 194 1.50 21.50 -12.26
N ARG A 195 1.22 22.13 -13.41
CA ARG A 195 2.25 22.51 -14.40
C ARG A 195 3.23 23.55 -13.83
N ARG A 196 2.78 24.50 -13.01
CA ARG A 196 3.65 25.48 -12.33
C ARG A 196 4.53 24.81 -11.27
N VAL A 197 3.99 23.87 -10.50
CA VAL A 197 4.76 23.10 -9.52
C VAL A 197 5.80 22.22 -10.23
N ALA A 198 5.42 21.54 -11.30
CA ALA A 198 6.31 20.67 -12.08
C ALA A 198 7.48 21.44 -12.73
N THR A 199 7.21 22.64 -13.25
CA THR A 199 8.25 23.49 -13.86
C THR A 199 9.21 24.06 -12.82
N ARG A 200 8.72 24.48 -11.64
CA ARG A 200 9.59 24.93 -10.53
C ARG A 200 10.50 23.82 -9.99
N GLY A 201 10.02 22.58 -9.96
CA GLY A 201 10.84 21.42 -9.57
C GLY A 201 11.99 21.12 -10.53
N LYS A 202 11.76 21.29 -11.85
CA LYS A 202 12.81 21.10 -12.88
C LYS A 202 13.90 22.17 -12.83
N SER A 203 13.56 23.42 -12.50
CA SER A 203 14.53 24.51 -12.35
C SER A 203 15.48 24.35 -11.17
N ALA A 204 15.07 23.62 -10.12
CA ALA A 204 15.91 23.34 -8.95
C ALA A 204 16.90 22.17 -9.16
N GLN A 205 16.72 21.38 -10.23
CA GLN A 205 17.54 20.18 -10.53
C GLN A 205 18.54 20.39 -11.68
N GLY A 206 18.67 21.61 -12.21
CA GLY A 206 19.58 21.95 -13.30
C GLY A 206 20.60 23.01 -12.92
N HIS A 207 21.72 22.60 -12.30
CA HIS A 207 23.10 22.97 -12.68
C HIS A 207 24.11 22.51 -11.61
N PRO A 208 24.94 21.49 -11.90
CA PRO A 208 26.30 21.44 -11.42
C PRO A 208 27.25 21.88 -12.54
N ASN A 209 28.02 22.92 -12.24
CA ASN A 209 29.36 23.26 -12.73
C ASN A 209 29.57 23.59 -14.20
N GLY A 210 29.61 24.90 -14.47
CA GLY A 210 30.53 25.49 -15.43
C GLY A 210 31.41 26.52 -14.71
N CYS A 211 32.58 26.07 -14.24
CA CYS A 211 33.80 26.84 -14.00
C CYS A 211 34.97 25.86 -14.06
#